data_AF-A0AA39WNB2-F1
#
_entry.id   AF-A0AA39WNB2-F1
#
_cell.length_a   1.000
_cell.length_b   1.000
_cell.length_c   1.000
_cell.angle_alpha   90.00
_cell.angle_beta   90.00
_cell.angle_gamma   90.00
#
_symmetry.space_group_name_H-M   'P 1'
#
loop_
_entity.id
_entity.type
_entity.pdbx_description
1 polymer ?
#
loop_
_entity_poly.entity_id
_entity_poly.type
_entity_poly.pdbx_seq_one_letter_code
_entity_poly.pdbx_strand_id
1 'polypeptide(L)'
;MGDTVVLAPKFLDELNMLSESRLSSSAALVDNVIGKYNGIDLISQVHLTNDICRGPFTRNLAVFLPRIAGELRTAMTEQLSQSTSTDAVEICITACDLLFSFIHRISSLVFVGKEHCHNPIWTDAVTNLPVDVEITKFILLPFPYYLRRFIAPLVPQRNRIMRQRAAVRDLLFSASKELAAKEGTQCDEAASESGRDADAHRIATRLLLLTAAALHTSSMAITHAIFDLCTRPEYMKPFRAEAQAALAQGNGEWKLSTLKRLHRLDNFLKESQRVNQSAFLGFDRKVMSPISLSDNKTVLPPGATISIPGGPMARDPTFYNDPYRFDPLRFYRRSGKEGDDTTTTTTDSSPPPPPSQQDYTGIERGNLSWGSGRFTCPGR
;
A
#
# COMPACT_ATOMS: atom_id res chain seq x y z
N MET A 1 21.59 -1.91 12.94
CA MET A 1 21.05 -0.86 12.05
C MET A 1 21.96 0.33 12.24
N GLY A 2 22.28 1.05 11.16
CA GLY A 2 22.93 2.35 11.31
C GLY A 2 21.95 3.37 11.89
N ASP A 3 22.46 4.54 12.25
CA ASP A 3 21.64 5.65 12.71
C ASP A 3 20.68 6.10 11.60
N THR A 4 19.42 6.39 11.98
CA THR A 4 18.44 7.03 11.09
C THR A 4 18.46 8.53 11.32
N VAL A 5 18.79 9.29 10.28
CA VAL A 5 18.82 10.76 10.30
C VAL A 5 17.45 11.28 9.85
N VAL A 6 16.73 11.94 10.75
CA VAL A 6 15.46 12.59 10.42
C VAL A 6 15.74 14.00 9.91
N LEU A 7 15.35 14.27 8.66
CA LEU A 7 15.60 15.55 8.01
C LEU A 7 14.36 16.45 8.03
N ALA A 8 14.60 17.76 8.00
CA ALA A 8 13.53 18.74 7.93
C ALA A 8 12.79 18.65 6.57
N PRO A 9 11.45 18.85 6.53
CA PRO A 9 10.65 18.73 5.31
C PRO A 9 11.09 19.62 4.14
N LYS A 10 11.76 20.75 4.42
CA LYS A 10 12.30 21.68 3.41
C LYS A 10 13.27 21.03 2.41
N PHE A 11 13.93 19.93 2.79
CA PHE A 11 14.87 19.23 1.93
C PHE A 11 14.19 18.20 1.00
N LEU A 12 12.89 17.95 1.16
CA LEU A 12 12.18 16.89 0.43
C LEU A 12 12.24 17.08 -1.09
N ASP A 13 12.03 18.31 -1.57
CA ASP A 13 12.07 18.64 -3.01
C ASP A 13 13.46 18.40 -3.61
N GLU A 14 14.53 18.75 -2.88
CA GLU A 14 15.91 18.47 -3.28
C GLU A 14 16.21 16.98 -3.31
N LEU A 15 15.83 16.24 -2.26
CA LEU A 15 16.04 14.80 -2.17
C LEU A 15 15.29 14.03 -3.26
N ASN A 16 14.11 14.51 -3.66
CA ASN A 16 13.33 13.94 -4.76
C ASN A 16 14.04 14.03 -6.11
N MET A 17 14.99 14.95 -6.30
CA MET A 17 15.75 15.08 -7.54
C MET A 17 16.89 14.04 -7.66
N LEU A 18 17.31 13.41 -6.56
CA LEU A 18 18.48 12.52 -6.51
C LEU A 18 18.20 11.09 -6.97
N SER A 19 19.00 10.54 -7.90
CA SER A 19 18.86 9.18 -8.48
C SER A 19 18.80 8.05 -7.44
N GLU A 20 18.14 6.94 -7.78
CA GLU A 20 18.12 5.73 -6.91
C GLU A 20 19.55 5.22 -6.62
N SER A 21 20.49 5.44 -7.56
CA SER A 21 21.92 5.13 -7.37
C SER A 21 22.61 5.98 -6.31
N ARG A 22 22.05 7.14 -5.96
CA ARG A 22 22.56 8.02 -4.89
C ARG A 22 21.76 7.90 -3.60
N LEU A 23 20.45 7.71 -3.72
CA LEU A 23 19.51 7.69 -2.61
C LEU A 23 18.47 6.59 -2.84
N SER A 24 18.65 5.43 -2.21
CA SER A 24 17.90 4.22 -2.54
C SER A 24 16.81 3.88 -1.52
N SER A 25 15.59 3.64 -2.01
CA SER A 25 14.46 3.16 -1.21
C SER A 25 14.52 1.65 -0.98
N SER A 26 14.90 0.88 -1.99
CA SER A 26 15.02 -0.58 -1.90
C SER A 26 16.11 -1.01 -0.93
N ALA A 27 17.27 -0.33 -0.95
CA ALA A 27 18.35 -0.59 -0.01
C ALA A 27 17.95 -0.24 1.44
N ALA A 28 17.17 0.82 1.65
CA ALA A 28 16.63 1.16 2.96
C ALA A 28 15.67 0.08 3.49
N LEU A 29 14.77 -0.40 2.63
CA LEU A 29 13.85 -1.48 2.98
C LEU A 29 14.60 -2.76 3.36
N VAL A 30 15.57 -3.17 2.55
CA VAL A 30 16.40 -4.36 2.82
C VAL A 30 17.16 -4.23 4.13
N ASP A 31 17.72 -3.06 4.44
CA ASP A 31 18.37 -2.85 5.73
C ASP A 31 17.38 -2.88 6.91
N ASN A 32 16.21 -2.27 6.76
CA ASN A 32 15.17 -2.22 7.79
C ASN A 32 14.71 -3.62 8.19
N VAL A 33 14.50 -4.51 7.21
CA VAL A 33 14.02 -5.87 7.48
C VAL A 33 15.14 -6.89 7.62
N ILE A 34 16.41 -6.48 7.63
CA ILE A 34 17.55 -7.40 7.67
C ILE A 34 17.48 -8.41 6.48
N GLY A 35 17.13 -7.87 5.31
CA GLY A 35 16.72 -8.58 4.09
C GLY A 35 17.67 -9.70 3.63
N LYS A 36 18.97 -9.52 3.87
CA LYS A 36 20.02 -10.50 3.59
C LYS A 36 19.79 -11.87 4.28
N TYR A 37 19.05 -11.90 5.38
CA TYR A 37 18.88 -13.11 6.17
C TYR A 37 17.51 -13.78 5.98
N ASN A 38 16.50 -13.06 5.51
CA ASN A 38 15.15 -13.60 5.23
C ASN A 38 14.85 -13.69 3.72
N GLY A 39 15.75 -13.19 2.87
CA GLY A 39 15.61 -13.26 1.41
C GLY A 39 14.72 -12.16 0.82
N ILE A 40 14.52 -11.06 1.55
CA ILE A 40 13.88 -9.85 1.03
C ILE A 40 14.87 -9.01 0.21
N ASP A 41 16.18 -9.30 0.31
CA ASP A 41 17.22 -8.69 -0.52
C ASP A 41 17.02 -8.91 -2.02
N LEU A 42 16.24 -9.92 -2.43
CA LEU A 42 15.81 -10.12 -3.81
C LEU A 42 15.01 -8.93 -4.38
N ILE A 43 14.37 -8.10 -3.54
CA ILE A 43 13.71 -6.86 -4.00
C ILE A 43 14.75 -5.86 -4.55
N SER A 44 15.92 -5.75 -3.91
CA SER A 44 16.95 -4.79 -4.32
C SER A 44 17.72 -5.22 -5.58
N GLN A 45 17.68 -6.50 -5.93
CA GLN A 45 18.43 -7.05 -7.06
C GLN A 45 17.71 -6.80 -8.40
N VAL A 46 16.52 -6.20 -8.42
CA VAL A 46 15.69 -6.06 -9.62
C VAL A 46 14.89 -4.77 -9.59
N HIS A 47 15.21 -3.83 -10.47
CA HIS A 47 14.47 -2.57 -10.64
C HIS A 47 12.99 -2.77 -11.06
N LEU A 48 12.63 -3.97 -11.52
CA LEU A 48 11.34 -4.31 -12.14
C LEU A 48 10.10 -4.16 -11.25
N THR A 49 10.19 -4.29 -9.92
CA THR A 49 8.98 -4.36 -9.07
C THR A 49 8.17 -3.05 -9.12
N ASN A 50 8.86 -1.90 -9.09
CA ASN A 50 8.21 -0.60 -9.23
C ASN A 50 7.68 -0.37 -10.65
N ASP A 51 8.40 -0.89 -11.67
CA ASP A 51 8.04 -0.73 -13.07
C ASP A 51 6.80 -1.56 -13.46
N ILE A 52 6.66 -2.78 -12.90
CA ILE A 52 5.49 -3.63 -13.09
C ILE A 52 4.22 -2.98 -12.52
N CYS A 53 4.32 -2.42 -11.30
CA CYS A 53 3.19 -1.74 -10.67
C CYS A 53 2.80 -0.46 -11.43
N ARG A 54 3.79 0.34 -11.87
CA ARG A 54 3.54 1.62 -12.57
C ARG A 54 3.14 1.46 -14.04
N GLY A 55 3.48 0.34 -14.68
CA GLY A 55 3.19 0.09 -16.09
C GLY A 55 1.98 -0.83 -16.28
N PRO A 56 2.20 -2.15 -16.40
CA PRO A 56 1.15 -3.13 -16.69
C PRO A 56 -0.06 -3.08 -15.75
N PHE A 57 0.15 -2.92 -14.44
CA PHE A 57 -0.93 -2.90 -13.45
C PHE A 57 -1.86 -1.70 -13.63
N THR A 58 -1.31 -0.49 -13.68
CA THR A 58 -2.09 0.74 -13.87
C THR A 58 -2.86 0.72 -15.19
N ARG A 59 -2.25 0.21 -16.28
CA ARG A 59 -2.92 0.10 -17.59
C ARG A 59 -4.10 -0.86 -17.57
N ASN A 60 -4.02 -1.93 -16.78
CA ASN A 60 -5.03 -2.97 -16.72
C ASN A 60 -6.06 -2.79 -15.58
N LEU A 61 -5.99 -1.69 -14.81
CA LEU A 61 -6.89 -1.45 -13.68
C LEU A 61 -8.38 -1.53 -14.08
N ALA A 62 -8.74 -1.01 -15.25
CA ALA A 62 -10.11 -1.06 -15.75
C ALA A 62 -10.63 -2.50 -15.96
N VAL A 63 -9.75 -3.45 -16.25
CA VAL A 63 -10.08 -4.87 -16.43
C VAL A 63 -10.29 -5.56 -15.08
N PHE A 64 -9.52 -5.17 -14.06
CA PHE A 64 -9.59 -5.77 -12.73
C PHE A 64 -10.80 -5.29 -11.92
N LEU A 65 -11.22 -4.04 -12.08
CA LEU A 65 -12.26 -3.43 -11.23
C LEU A 65 -13.57 -4.22 -11.15
N PRO A 66 -14.19 -4.67 -12.26
CA PRO A 66 -15.41 -5.49 -12.18
C PRO A 66 -15.19 -6.82 -11.45
N ARG A 67 -14.00 -7.43 -11.62
CA ARG A 67 -13.63 -8.71 -10.98
C ARG A 67 -13.47 -8.52 -9.47
N ILE A 68 -12.76 -7.47 -9.06
CA ILE A 68 -12.60 -7.06 -7.66
C ILE A 68 -13.96 -6.81 -7.01
N ALA A 69 -14.84 -6.05 -7.66
CA ALA A 69 -16.17 -5.76 -7.15
C ALA A 69 -17.03 -7.02 -6.99
N GLY A 70 -16.93 -7.97 -7.93
CA GLY A 70 -17.60 -9.26 -7.85
C GLY A 70 -17.11 -10.10 -6.66
N GLU A 71 -15.80 -10.27 -6.52
CA GLU A 71 -15.20 -11.04 -5.43
C GLU A 71 -15.48 -10.41 -4.06
N LEU A 72 -15.41 -9.09 -3.95
CA LEU A 72 -15.78 -8.38 -2.72
C LEU A 72 -17.24 -8.61 -2.35
N ARG A 73 -18.16 -8.56 -3.33
CA ARG A 73 -19.58 -8.85 -3.09
C ARG A 73 -19.78 -10.27 -2.59
N THR A 74 -19.13 -11.24 -3.20
CA THR A 74 -19.16 -12.65 -2.75
C THR A 74 -18.64 -12.77 -1.32
N ALA A 75 -17.50 -12.17 -1.00
CA ALA A 75 -16.93 -12.18 0.34
C ALA A 75 -17.85 -11.54 1.38
N MET A 76 -18.47 -10.41 1.04
CA MET A 76 -19.46 -9.74 1.89
C MET A 76 -20.69 -10.62 2.11
N THR A 77 -21.23 -11.26 1.07
CA THR A 77 -22.38 -12.16 1.21
C THR A 77 -22.03 -13.36 2.09
N GLU A 78 -20.86 -13.98 1.92
CA GLU A 78 -20.46 -15.13 2.73
C GLU A 78 -20.30 -14.77 4.21
N GLN A 79 -19.63 -13.66 4.53
CA GLN A 79 -19.27 -13.31 5.91
C GLN A 79 -20.33 -12.45 6.62
N LEU A 80 -21.19 -11.76 5.87
CA LEU A 80 -22.21 -10.85 6.42
C LEU A 80 -23.65 -11.28 6.08
N SER A 81 -23.87 -12.46 5.49
CA SER A 81 -25.21 -12.98 5.13
C SER A 81 -26.23 -12.84 6.27
N GLN A 82 -25.83 -13.16 7.50
CA GLN A 82 -26.66 -13.12 8.69
C GLN A 82 -27.11 -11.70 9.10
N SER A 83 -26.39 -10.65 8.66
CA SER A 83 -26.76 -9.24 8.89
C SER A 83 -27.68 -8.66 7.82
N THR A 84 -27.89 -9.38 6.72
CA THR A 84 -28.64 -8.89 5.55
C THR A 84 -30.06 -9.47 5.41
N SER A 85 -30.45 -10.37 6.31
CA SER A 85 -31.81 -10.92 6.36
C SER A 85 -32.80 -9.97 7.03
N THR A 86 -34.07 -10.06 6.66
CA THR A 86 -35.19 -9.23 7.15
C THR A 86 -35.36 -9.30 8.68
N ASP A 87 -34.93 -10.39 9.30
CA ASP A 87 -34.79 -10.55 10.76
C ASP A 87 -33.34 -10.20 11.17
N ALA A 88 -32.97 -8.93 11.03
CA ALA A 88 -31.58 -8.49 11.21
C ALA A 88 -31.11 -8.73 12.65
N VAL A 89 -30.31 -9.78 12.85
CA VAL A 89 -29.59 -10.02 14.10
C VAL A 89 -28.34 -9.16 14.09
N GLU A 90 -28.13 -8.39 15.17
CA GLU A 90 -26.88 -7.69 15.37
C GLU A 90 -25.74 -8.71 15.53
N ILE A 91 -24.77 -8.67 14.61
CA ILE A 91 -23.59 -9.53 14.67
C ILE A 91 -22.37 -8.69 15.10
N CYS A 92 -21.64 -9.20 16.09
CA CYS A 92 -20.39 -8.59 16.54
C CYS A 92 -19.23 -9.19 15.76
N ILE A 93 -18.48 -8.34 15.04
CA ILE A 93 -17.34 -8.76 14.23
C ILE A 93 -16.16 -7.84 14.51
N THR A 94 -14.95 -8.42 14.60
CA THR A 94 -13.71 -7.65 14.62
C THR A 94 -13.47 -7.00 13.26
N ALA A 95 -13.60 -5.67 13.18
CA ALA A 95 -13.46 -4.93 11.92
C ALA A 95 -12.12 -5.17 11.20
N CYS A 96 -11.02 -5.27 11.95
CA CYS A 96 -9.70 -5.57 11.38
C CYS A 96 -9.70 -6.93 10.66
N ASP A 97 -10.19 -7.99 11.29
CA ASP A 97 -10.17 -9.35 10.74
C ASP A 97 -11.06 -9.45 9.48
N LEU A 98 -12.24 -8.82 9.52
CA LEU A 98 -13.16 -8.75 8.40
C LEU A 98 -12.53 -8.06 7.19
N LEU A 99 -11.98 -6.86 7.40
CA LEU A 99 -11.38 -6.07 6.34
C LEU A 99 -10.08 -6.70 5.83
N PHE A 100 -9.31 -7.35 6.70
CA PHE A 100 -8.16 -8.13 6.30
C PHE A 100 -8.56 -9.27 5.36
N SER A 101 -9.64 -10.01 5.70
CA SER A 101 -10.18 -11.07 4.86
C SER A 101 -10.62 -10.55 3.48
N PHE A 102 -11.35 -9.43 3.43
CA PHE A 102 -11.80 -8.83 2.17
C PHE A 102 -10.63 -8.37 1.28
N ILE A 103 -9.68 -7.63 1.85
CA ILE A 103 -8.51 -7.15 1.11
C ILE A 103 -7.63 -8.32 0.65
N HIS A 104 -7.47 -9.37 1.47
CA HIS A 104 -6.73 -10.57 1.10
C HIS A 104 -7.31 -11.23 -0.15
N ARG A 105 -8.64 -11.42 -0.19
CA ARG A 105 -9.32 -12.05 -1.32
C ARG A 105 -9.16 -11.24 -2.60
N ILE A 106 -9.44 -9.94 -2.56
CA ILE A 106 -9.36 -9.10 -3.77
C ILE A 106 -7.93 -8.91 -4.25
N SER A 107 -6.95 -8.77 -3.35
CA SER A 107 -5.55 -8.62 -3.72
C SER A 107 -5.01 -9.91 -4.32
N SER A 108 -5.32 -11.05 -3.70
CA SER A 108 -4.93 -12.36 -4.20
C SER A 108 -5.57 -12.66 -5.56
N LEU A 109 -6.83 -12.29 -5.78
CA LEU A 109 -7.49 -12.43 -7.08
C LEU A 109 -6.74 -11.68 -8.19
N VAL A 110 -6.24 -10.48 -7.90
CA VAL A 110 -5.52 -9.68 -8.89
C VAL A 110 -4.12 -10.24 -9.17
N PHE A 111 -3.39 -10.67 -8.14
CA PHE A 111 -1.99 -11.10 -8.29
C PHE A 111 -1.82 -12.55 -8.76
N VAL A 112 -2.68 -13.48 -8.32
CA VAL A 112 -2.56 -14.92 -8.61
C VAL A 112 -3.79 -15.53 -9.27
N GLY A 113 -4.82 -14.74 -9.53
CA GLY A 113 -6.04 -15.22 -10.18
C GLY A 113 -6.96 -16.02 -9.27
N LYS A 114 -8.14 -16.37 -9.80
CA LYS A 114 -9.21 -17.05 -9.05
C LYS A 114 -8.83 -18.49 -8.64
N GLU A 115 -7.94 -19.12 -9.40
CA GLU A 115 -7.52 -20.51 -9.16
C GLU A 115 -6.71 -20.66 -7.87
N HIS A 116 -5.95 -19.63 -7.50
CA HIS A 116 -5.03 -19.68 -6.36
C HIS A 116 -5.42 -18.75 -5.22
N CYS A 117 -6.33 -17.79 -5.42
CA CYS A 117 -6.65 -16.78 -4.41
C CYS A 117 -7.23 -17.35 -3.10
N HIS A 118 -7.92 -18.49 -3.16
CA HIS A 118 -8.46 -19.18 -1.98
C HIS A 118 -7.60 -20.36 -1.52
N ASN A 119 -6.42 -20.57 -2.13
CA ASN A 119 -5.55 -21.66 -1.73
C ASN A 119 -4.98 -21.41 -0.32
N PRO A 120 -5.04 -22.40 0.59
CA PRO A 120 -4.58 -22.22 1.96
C PRO A 120 -3.06 -22.00 2.06
N ILE A 121 -2.26 -22.58 1.15
CA ILE A 121 -0.80 -22.37 1.10
C ILE A 121 -0.49 -20.92 0.76
N TRP A 122 -1.18 -20.37 -0.25
CA TRP A 122 -1.05 -18.96 -0.63
C TRP A 122 -1.49 -18.04 0.51
N THR A 123 -2.65 -18.34 1.11
CA THR A 123 -3.22 -17.54 2.21
C THR A 123 -2.33 -17.51 3.44
N ASP A 124 -1.78 -18.66 3.86
CA ASP A 124 -0.80 -18.73 4.96
C ASP A 124 0.45 -17.92 4.63
N ALA A 125 1.00 -18.08 3.42
CA ALA A 125 2.22 -17.41 3.03
C ALA A 125 2.05 -15.88 3.01
N VAL A 126 0.98 -15.36 2.39
CA VAL A 126 0.73 -13.91 2.30
C VAL A 126 0.51 -13.29 3.68
N THR A 127 -0.25 -13.97 4.54
CA THR A 127 -0.61 -13.46 5.87
C THR A 127 0.56 -13.52 6.86
N ASN A 128 1.34 -14.60 6.84
CA ASN A 128 2.36 -14.85 7.86
C ASN A 128 3.76 -14.40 7.45
N LEU A 129 4.06 -14.20 6.16
CA LEU A 129 5.39 -13.78 5.71
C LEU A 129 5.85 -12.48 6.40
N PRO A 130 5.06 -11.39 6.48
CA PRO A 130 5.50 -10.16 7.14
C PRO A 130 5.79 -10.37 8.63
N VAL A 131 4.97 -11.18 9.30
CA VAL A 131 5.14 -11.53 10.71
C VAL A 131 6.44 -12.31 10.93
N ASP A 132 6.69 -13.33 10.10
CA ASP A 132 7.91 -14.14 10.19
C ASP A 132 9.17 -13.29 9.89
N VAL A 133 9.07 -12.33 8.96
CA VAL A 133 10.15 -11.36 8.63
C VAL A 133 10.48 -10.48 9.83
N GLU A 134 9.47 -9.87 10.47
CA GLU A 134 9.69 -9.03 11.64
C GLU A 134 10.22 -9.84 12.83
N ILE A 135 9.67 -11.02 13.12
CA ILE A 135 10.20 -11.88 14.20
C ILE A 135 11.67 -12.26 13.92
N THR A 136 12.00 -12.63 12.68
CA THR A 136 13.39 -12.96 12.30
C THR A 136 14.32 -11.76 12.55
N LYS A 137 13.87 -10.55 12.21
CA LYS A 137 14.60 -9.31 12.48
C LYS A 137 14.76 -9.07 13.98
N PHE A 138 13.69 -9.16 14.78
CA PHE A 138 13.74 -8.95 16.23
C PHE A 138 14.69 -9.93 16.93
N ILE A 139 14.74 -11.19 16.48
CA ILE A 139 15.68 -12.19 17.01
C ILE A 139 17.12 -11.86 16.61
N LEU A 140 17.37 -11.42 15.38
CA LEU A 140 18.73 -11.18 14.87
C LEU A 140 19.32 -9.82 15.26
N LEU A 141 18.48 -8.83 15.57
CA LEU A 141 18.91 -7.47 15.82
C LEU A 141 19.87 -7.32 17.03
N PRO A 142 19.66 -7.99 18.18
CA PRO A 142 20.55 -7.90 19.35
C PRO A 142 21.96 -8.43 19.09
N PHE A 143 22.14 -9.30 18.10
CA PHE A 143 23.44 -9.87 17.80
C PHE A 143 24.30 -8.93 16.93
N PRO A 144 25.61 -8.84 17.21
CA PRO A 144 26.58 -8.19 16.34
C PRO A 144 26.52 -8.72 14.90
N TYR A 145 26.82 -7.86 13.92
CA TYR A 145 26.69 -8.18 12.49
C TYR A 145 27.39 -9.49 12.08
N TYR A 146 28.59 -9.76 12.62
CA TYR A 146 29.36 -10.96 12.32
C TYR A 146 28.74 -12.25 12.89
N LEU A 147 28.01 -12.20 14.02
CA LEU A 147 27.35 -13.37 14.60
C LEU A 147 26.06 -13.75 13.89
N ARG A 148 25.37 -12.78 13.28
CA ARG A 148 24.08 -13.02 12.60
C ARG A 148 24.15 -14.10 11.52
N ARG A 149 25.30 -14.26 10.85
CA ARG A 149 25.51 -15.31 9.83
C ARG A 149 25.39 -16.72 10.41
N PHE A 150 25.84 -16.92 11.64
CA PHE A 150 25.80 -18.23 12.30
C PHE A 150 24.46 -18.49 13.00
N ILE A 151 23.81 -17.43 13.47
CA ILE A 151 22.55 -17.52 14.23
C ILE A 151 21.34 -17.62 13.30
N ALA A 152 21.33 -16.90 12.17
CA ALA A 152 20.19 -16.86 11.27
C ALA A 152 19.67 -18.24 10.82
N PRO A 153 20.51 -19.23 10.46
CA PRO A 153 20.04 -20.58 10.11
C PRO A 153 19.28 -21.30 11.24
N LEU A 154 19.54 -20.95 12.50
CA LEU A 154 18.91 -21.54 13.68
C LEU A 154 17.52 -20.93 13.98
N VAL A 155 17.18 -19.80 13.35
CA VAL A 155 15.89 -19.12 13.58
C VAL A 155 14.77 -19.87 12.86
N PRO A 156 13.77 -20.44 13.58
CA PRO A 156 12.69 -21.20 12.97
C PRO A 156 11.88 -20.41 11.95
N GLN A 157 11.60 -19.13 12.25
CA GLN A 157 10.84 -18.22 11.38
C GLN A 157 11.54 -17.99 10.05
N ARG A 158 12.88 -17.85 10.05
CA ARG A 158 13.65 -17.78 8.80
C ARG A 158 13.43 -19.03 7.94
N ASN A 159 13.46 -20.21 8.56
CA ASN A 159 13.24 -21.46 7.83
C ASN A 159 11.79 -21.57 7.32
N ARG A 160 10.82 -21.04 8.08
CA ARG A 160 9.41 -20.92 7.62
C ARG A 160 9.28 -20.00 6.41
N ILE A 161 9.94 -18.85 6.38
CA ILE A 161 9.96 -17.94 5.22
C ILE A 161 10.47 -18.66 3.98
N MET A 162 11.57 -19.40 4.10
CA MET A 162 12.13 -20.16 2.98
C MET A 162 11.16 -21.24 2.49
N ARG A 163 10.47 -21.94 3.40
CA ARG A 163 9.44 -22.94 3.05
C ARG A 163 8.22 -22.31 2.39
N GLN A 164 7.69 -21.21 2.92
CA GLN A 164 6.55 -20.48 2.33
C GLN A 164 6.87 -20.05 0.90
N ARG A 165 8.05 -19.48 0.66
CA ARG A 165 8.48 -19.06 -0.68
C ARG A 165 8.65 -20.24 -1.64
N ALA A 166 9.20 -21.36 -1.18
CA ALA A 166 9.30 -22.58 -1.98
C ALA A 166 7.90 -23.16 -2.30
N ALA A 167 7.01 -23.23 -1.32
CA ALA A 167 5.65 -23.72 -1.49
C ALA A 167 4.82 -22.84 -2.43
N VAL A 168 4.96 -21.52 -2.36
CA VAL A 168 4.30 -20.58 -3.29
C VAL A 168 4.88 -20.71 -4.70
N ARG A 169 6.20 -20.86 -4.85
CA ARG A 169 6.80 -21.18 -6.15
C ARG A 169 6.20 -22.46 -6.72
N ASP A 170 6.15 -23.52 -5.91
CA ASP A 170 5.64 -24.80 -6.37
C ASP A 170 4.16 -24.70 -6.70
N LEU A 171 3.34 -24.02 -5.91
CA LEU A 171 1.93 -23.78 -6.20
C LEU A 171 1.71 -23.08 -7.55
N LEU A 172 2.42 -21.98 -7.80
CA LEU A 172 2.21 -21.15 -9.00
C LEU A 172 2.80 -21.78 -10.27
N PHE A 173 3.90 -22.54 -10.16
CA PHE A 173 4.64 -23.05 -11.32
C PHE A 173 4.56 -24.57 -11.50
N SER A 174 4.01 -25.33 -10.55
CA SER A 174 3.60 -26.72 -10.80
C SER A 174 2.31 -26.76 -11.64
N ALA A 175 1.37 -25.85 -11.38
CA ALA A 175 0.16 -25.68 -12.15
C ALA A 175 0.45 -25.27 -13.61
N SER A 176 1.46 -24.43 -13.86
CA SER A 176 1.84 -24.01 -15.21
C SER A 176 2.41 -25.14 -16.08
N LYS A 177 3.00 -26.18 -15.47
CA LYS A 177 3.45 -27.38 -16.21
C LYS A 177 2.29 -28.27 -16.64
N GLU A 178 1.20 -28.33 -15.86
CA GLU A 178 -0.01 -29.06 -16.22
C GLU A 178 -0.92 -28.28 -17.17
N LEU A 179 -0.99 -26.95 -17.05
CA LEU A 179 -1.80 -26.09 -17.91
C LEU A 179 -1.16 -25.89 -19.30
N ALA A 180 0.16 -25.74 -19.38
CA ALA A 180 0.89 -25.71 -20.66
C ALA A 180 0.80 -27.04 -21.44
N ALA A 181 0.45 -28.13 -20.76
CA ALA A 181 0.17 -29.42 -21.38
C ALA A 181 -1.29 -29.57 -21.84
N LYS A 182 -2.20 -28.65 -21.46
CA LYS A 182 -3.63 -28.78 -21.74
C LYS A 182 -4.22 -27.64 -22.58
N GLU A 183 -3.94 -26.36 -22.31
CA GLU A 183 -4.57 -25.26 -23.06
C GLU A 183 -3.66 -24.03 -23.10
N GLY A 184 -3.54 -23.42 -24.28
CA GLY A 184 -2.77 -22.19 -24.52
C GLY A 184 -3.44 -20.98 -23.86
N THR A 185 -3.36 -20.89 -22.53
CA THR A 185 -4.03 -19.85 -21.75
C THR A 185 -3.09 -18.67 -21.46
N GLN A 186 -3.62 -17.49 -21.75
CA GLN A 186 -2.98 -16.17 -21.74
C GLN A 186 -2.76 -15.67 -20.31
N CYS A 187 -1.64 -16.04 -19.70
CA CYS A 187 -1.12 -15.43 -18.47
C CYS A 187 0.36 -15.09 -18.65
N ASP A 188 0.71 -14.43 -19.76
CA ASP A 188 2.12 -14.23 -20.15
C ASP A 188 2.55 -12.74 -20.23
N GLU A 189 1.64 -11.78 -20.31
CA GLU A 189 2.04 -10.41 -20.69
C GLU A 189 2.62 -9.54 -19.57
N ALA A 190 2.64 -9.99 -18.31
CA ALA A 190 3.33 -9.30 -17.22
C ALA A 190 4.67 -9.96 -16.81
N ALA A 191 5.00 -11.13 -17.37
CA ALA A 191 6.16 -11.93 -16.97
C ALA A 191 7.11 -12.32 -18.14
N SER A 192 6.71 -12.10 -19.40
CA SER A 192 7.38 -12.71 -20.56
C SER A 192 8.46 -11.86 -21.26
N GLU A 193 8.82 -10.67 -20.77
CA GLU A 193 9.86 -9.85 -21.43
C GLU A 193 11.32 -10.16 -21.04
N SER A 194 11.60 -11.21 -20.27
CA SER A 194 13.01 -11.61 -20.04
C SER A 194 13.17 -13.10 -19.76
N GLY A 195 13.67 -13.86 -20.74
CA GLY A 195 14.34 -15.16 -20.58
C GLY A 195 13.63 -16.22 -19.73
N ARG A 196 13.07 -17.24 -20.38
CA ARG A 196 12.16 -18.30 -19.87
C ARG A 196 12.65 -19.18 -18.69
N ASP A 197 13.75 -18.83 -18.03
CA ASP A 197 14.25 -19.46 -16.79
C ASP A 197 14.81 -18.43 -15.79
N ALA A 198 14.52 -17.13 -15.97
CA ALA A 198 14.83 -16.06 -15.01
C ALA A 198 13.90 -16.11 -13.78
N ASP A 199 13.90 -17.31 -13.19
CA ASP A 199 13.67 -17.68 -11.81
C ASP A 199 12.20 -17.60 -11.37
N ALA A 200 11.45 -18.68 -11.61
CA ALA A 200 10.13 -18.92 -11.03
C ALA A 200 10.09 -18.58 -9.52
N HIS A 201 11.18 -18.84 -8.81
CA HIS A 201 11.34 -18.48 -7.41
C HIS A 201 11.31 -16.96 -7.18
N ARG A 202 11.93 -16.16 -8.06
CA ARG A 202 11.90 -14.69 -8.00
C ARG A 202 10.50 -14.16 -8.30
N ILE A 203 9.82 -14.69 -9.32
CA ILE A 203 8.45 -14.26 -9.66
C ILE A 203 7.49 -14.58 -8.51
N ALA A 204 7.51 -15.80 -8.00
CA ALA A 204 6.70 -16.23 -6.85
C ALA A 204 6.97 -15.35 -5.61
N THR A 205 8.24 -15.11 -5.30
CA THR A 205 8.62 -14.24 -4.18
C THR A 205 8.11 -12.80 -4.38
N ARG A 206 8.18 -12.26 -5.60
CA ARG A 206 7.68 -10.90 -5.90
C ARG A 206 6.16 -10.80 -5.73
N LEU A 207 5.40 -11.72 -6.30
CA LEU A 207 3.94 -11.74 -6.17
C LEU A 207 3.52 -11.84 -4.71
N LEU A 208 4.21 -12.70 -3.95
CA LEU A 208 3.98 -12.86 -2.52
C LEU A 208 4.23 -11.56 -1.75
N LEU A 209 5.34 -10.87 -2.03
CA LEU A 209 5.70 -9.61 -1.37
C LEU A 209 4.78 -8.45 -1.76
N LEU A 210 4.40 -8.34 -3.02
CA LEU A 210 3.46 -7.33 -3.51
C LEU A 210 2.08 -7.52 -2.87
N THR A 211 1.61 -8.77 -2.81
CA THR A 211 0.32 -9.08 -2.17
C THR A 211 0.37 -8.80 -0.68
N ALA A 212 1.42 -9.21 0.02
CA ALA A 212 1.58 -8.95 1.45
C ALA A 212 1.67 -7.45 1.76
N ALA A 213 2.40 -6.67 0.94
CA ALA A 213 2.48 -5.23 1.07
C ALA A 213 1.11 -4.56 0.88
N ALA A 214 0.38 -4.92 -0.18
CA ALA A 214 -0.95 -4.37 -0.47
C ALA A 214 -1.98 -4.74 0.60
N LEU A 215 -1.87 -5.95 1.18
CA LEU A 215 -2.77 -6.47 2.19
C LEU A 215 -2.76 -5.61 3.46
N HIS A 216 -1.61 -5.50 4.13
CA HIS A 216 -1.55 -4.81 5.42
C HIS A 216 -1.91 -3.33 5.31
N THR A 217 -1.34 -2.60 4.34
CA THR A 217 -1.55 -1.16 4.24
C THR A 217 -3.00 -0.81 3.90
N SER A 218 -3.62 -1.57 2.98
CA SER A 218 -4.99 -1.29 2.55
C SER A 218 -6.00 -1.67 3.63
N SER A 219 -5.80 -2.80 4.32
CA SER A 219 -6.64 -3.21 5.44
C SER A 219 -6.61 -2.19 6.57
N MET A 220 -5.44 -1.71 6.97
CA MET A 220 -5.34 -0.66 8.00
C MET A 220 -6.03 0.63 7.56
N ALA A 221 -5.81 1.08 6.31
CA ALA A 221 -6.41 2.31 5.80
C ALA A 221 -7.95 2.24 5.84
N ILE A 222 -8.54 1.13 5.38
CA ILE A 222 -10.00 0.98 5.40
C ILE A 222 -10.55 0.77 6.82
N THR A 223 -9.83 0.08 7.71
CA THR A 223 -10.21 -0.03 9.13
C THR A 223 -10.30 1.35 9.77
N HIS A 224 -9.26 2.17 9.61
CA HIS A 224 -9.25 3.53 10.13
C HIS A 224 -10.41 4.38 9.58
N ALA A 225 -10.64 4.32 8.26
CA ALA A 225 -11.73 5.04 7.63
C ALA A 225 -13.11 4.61 8.15
N ILE A 226 -13.34 3.31 8.39
CA ILE A 226 -14.58 2.81 8.98
C ILE A 226 -14.75 3.33 10.41
N PHE A 227 -13.71 3.29 11.25
CA PHE A 227 -13.79 3.83 12.61
C PHE A 227 -14.03 5.35 12.62
N ASP A 228 -13.39 6.08 11.71
CA ASP A 228 -13.64 7.51 11.54
C ASP A 228 -15.08 7.81 11.10
N LEU A 229 -15.68 6.92 10.29
CA LEU A 229 -17.07 7.07 9.85
C LEU A 229 -18.05 6.69 10.97
N CYS A 230 -17.75 5.65 11.76
CA CYS A 230 -18.56 5.26 12.92
C CYS A 230 -18.65 6.35 13.98
N THR A 231 -17.59 7.15 14.14
CA THR A 231 -17.58 8.31 15.06
C THR A 231 -18.24 9.56 14.47
N ARG A 232 -18.64 9.53 13.19
CA ARG A 232 -19.23 10.66 12.45
C ARG A 232 -20.41 10.20 11.57
N PRO A 233 -21.47 9.64 12.18
CA PRO A 233 -22.58 9.01 11.46
C PRO A 233 -23.33 9.95 10.52
N GLU A 234 -23.24 11.27 10.72
CA GLU A 234 -23.83 12.30 9.87
C GLU A 234 -23.38 12.21 8.40
N TYR A 235 -22.19 11.65 8.13
CA TYR A 235 -21.68 11.48 6.77
C TYR A 235 -22.10 10.17 6.10
N MET A 236 -22.63 9.19 6.84
CA MET A 236 -23.01 7.88 6.28
C MET A 236 -24.12 7.99 5.22
N LYS A 237 -25.17 8.78 5.50
CA LYS A 237 -26.28 8.98 4.55
C LYS A 237 -25.82 9.73 3.29
N PRO A 238 -25.11 10.87 3.38
CA PRO A 238 -24.53 11.54 2.22
C PRO A 238 -23.63 10.66 1.35
N PHE A 239 -22.72 9.88 1.95
CA PHE A 239 -21.82 9.00 1.19
C PHE A 239 -22.58 7.86 0.50
N ARG A 240 -23.62 7.31 1.15
CA ARG A 240 -24.49 6.32 0.51
C ARG A 240 -25.24 6.91 -0.69
N ALA A 241 -25.77 8.12 -0.56
CA ALA A 241 -26.45 8.82 -1.65
C ALA A 241 -25.48 9.12 -2.82
N GLU A 242 -24.27 9.60 -2.53
CA GLU A 242 -23.21 9.81 -3.53
C GLU A 242 -22.88 8.50 -4.27
N ALA A 243 -22.70 7.40 -3.53
CA ALA A 243 -22.40 6.09 -4.11
C ALA A 243 -23.54 5.56 -4.99
N GLN A 244 -24.79 5.71 -4.56
CA GLN A 244 -25.97 5.32 -5.34
C GLN A 244 -26.10 6.14 -6.63
N ALA A 245 -25.91 7.46 -6.56
CA ALA A 245 -25.95 8.33 -7.72
C ALA A 245 -24.83 8.02 -8.72
N ALA A 246 -23.61 7.80 -8.22
CA ALA A 246 -22.48 7.40 -9.05
C ALA A 246 -22.75 6.06 -9.75
N LEU A 247 -23.26 5.07 -9.01
CA LEU A 247 -23.56 3.75 -9.55
C LEU A 247 -24.69 3.78 -10.60
N ALA A 248 -25.74 4.56 -10.37
CA ALA A 248 -26.82 4.76 -11.35
C ALA A 248 -26.29 5.37 -12.66
N GLN A 249 -25.42 6.38 -12.58
CA GLN A 249 -24.75 6.98 -13.74
C GLN A 249 -23.74 6.03 -14.41
N GLY A 250 -23.23 5.05 -13.67
CA GLY A 250 -22.31 4.01 -14.14
C GLY A 250 -23.00 2.75 -14.65
N ASN A 251 -24.30 2.78 -14.94
CA ASN A 251 -25.11 1.63 -15.37
C ASN A 251 -25.07 0.44 -14.39
N GLY A 252 -24.99 0.70 -13.09
CA GLY A 252 -24.93 -0.37 -12.08
C GLY A 252 -23.54 -1.00 -11.89
N GLU A 253 -22.51 -0.51 -12.57
CA GLU A 253 -21.18 -1.12 -12.60
C GLU A 253 -20.10 -0.27 -11.92
N TRP A 254 -19.24 -0.94 -11.14
CA TRP A 254 -18.05 -0.34 -10.53
C TRP A 254 -16.90 -0.28 -11.53
N LYS A 255 -16.83 0.81 -12.29
CA LYS A 255 -15.74 1.15 -13.22
C LYS A 255 -14.93 2.33 -12.69
N LEU A 256 -13.77 2.58 -13.30
CA LEU A 256 -12.92 3.73 -12.93
C LEU A 256 -13.67 5.06 -13.06
N SER A 257 -14.52 5.21 -14.09
CA SER A 257 -15.38 6.38 -14.28
C SER A 257 -16.44 6.52 -13.18
N THR A 258 -16.94 5.41 -12.63
CA THR A 258 -17.89 5.40 -11.50
C THR A 258 -17.18 5.84 -10.22
N LEU A 259 -16.01 5.26 -9.93
CA LEU A 259 -15.22 5.59 -8.73
C LEU A 259 -14.79 7.06 -8.70
N LYS A 260 -14.42 7.62 -9.86
CA LYS A 260 -14.05 9.04 -9.99
C LYS A 260 -15.17 10.02 -9.65
N ARG A 261 -16.43 9.57 -9.50
CA ARG A 261 -17.57 10.40 -9.09
C ARG A 261 -17.77 10.44 -7.57
N LEU A 262 -17.07 9.60 -6.81
CA LEU A 262 -17.20 9.50 -5.35
C LEU A 262 -16.39 10.59 -4.63
N HIS A 263 -16.58 11.85 -5.02
CA HIS A 263 -15.72 12.94 -4.58
C HIS A 263 -15.70 13.11 -3.05
N ARG A 264 -16.85 13.12 -2.39
CA ARG A 264 -16.92 13.33 -0.93
C ARG A 264 -16.28 12.16 -0.19
N LEU A 265 -16.57 10.93 -0.60
CA LEU A 265 -15.94 9.74 -0.02
C LEU A 265 -14.42 9.73 -0.24
N ASP A 266 -13.94 10.09 -1.43
CA ASP A 266 -12.51 10.10 -1.75
C ASP A 266 -11.74 11.12 -0.86
N ASN A 267 -12.33 12.29 -0.63
CA ASN A 267 -11.77 13.31 0.26
C ASN A 267 -11.84 12.91 1.74
N PHE A 268 -12.88 12.18 2.15
CA PHE A 268 -12.98 11.59 3.48
C PHE A 268 -11.88 10.56 3.73
N LEU A 269 -11.65 9.65 2.78
CA LEU A 269 -10.57 8.67 2.86
C LEU A 269 -9.21 9.36 2.96
N LYS A 270 -9.03 10.46 2.23
CA LYS A 270 -7.80 11.26 2.28
C LYS A 270 -7.57 11.89 3.64
N GLU A 271 -8.60 12.46 4.26
CA GLU A 271 -8.51 13.00 5.62
C GLU A 271 -8.23 11.90 6.65
N SER A 272 -8.93 10.76 6.56
CA SER A 272 -8.66 9.60 7.41
C SER A 272 -7.21 9.13 7.31
N GLN A 273 -6.67 9.08 6.09
CA GLN A 273 -5.27 8.73 5.88
C GLN A 273 -4.30 9.80 6.42
N ARG A 274 -4.62 11.10 6.32
CA ARG A 274 -3.81 12.18 6.90
C ARG A 274 -3.73 12.07 8.42
N VAL A 275 -4.85 11.83 9.10
CA VAL A 275 -4.85 11.73 10.57
C VAL A 275 -4.30 10.38 11.03
N ASN A 276 -4.54 9.30 10.30
CA ASN A 276 -4.15 7.93 10.66
C ASN A 276 -3.00 7.40 9.79
N GLN A 277 -1.94 8.19 9.63
CA GLN A 277 -0.77 7.77 8.88
C GLN A 277 -0.19 6.46 9.44
N SER A 278 0.02 5.49 8.56
CA SER A 278 0.55 4.17 8.91
C SER A 278 2.00 4.21 9.40
N ALA A 279 2.75 5.25 9.04
CA ALA A 279 4.13 5.45 9.49
C ALA A 279 4.34 6.91 9.94
N PHE A 280 4.94 7.08 11.12
CA PHE A 280 5.24 8.40 11.68
C PHE A 280 6.42 9.08 10.98
N LEU A 281 7.37 8.27 10.49
CA LEU A 281 8.41 8.66 9.56
C LEU A 281 8.07 8.10 8.18
N GLY A 282 8.36 8.85 7.14
CA GLY A 282 8.21 8.44 5.75
C GLY A 282 9.44 8.80 4.93
N PHE A 283 9.38 8.50 3.63
CA PHE A 283 10.49 8.77 2.72
C PHE A 283 11.82 8.09 3.14
N ASP A 284 11.76 6.83 3.57
CA ASP A 284 12.95 6.11 4.03
C ASP A 284 13.93 5.83 2.89
N ARG A 285 15.17 6.31 2.99
CA ARG A 285 16.19 6.14 1.96
C ARG A 285 17.55 5.84 2.56
N LYS A 286 18.31 4.98 1.88
CA LYS A 286 19.72 4.72 2.19
C LYS A 286 20.60 5.58 1.31
N VAL A 287 21.52 6.30 1.93
CA VAL A 287 22.51 7.12 1.27
C VAL A 287 23.57 6.21 0.64
N MET A 288 23.68 6.23 -0.68
CA MET A 288 24.59 5.32 -1.41
C MET A 288 25.95 5.97 -1.70
N SER A 289 25.98 7.30 -1.77
CA SER A 289 27.17 8.14 -1.97
C SER A 289 27.02 9.41 -1.14
N PRO A 290 28.09 10.11 -0.75
CA PRO A 290 27.98 11.31 0.08
C PRO A 290 27.05 12.36 -0.57
N ILE A 291 26.21 13.02 0.22
CA ILE A 291 25.25 14.03 -0.27
C ILE A 291 25.37 15.29 0.58
N SER A 292 25.80 16.39 -0.02
CA SER A 292 25.70 17.72 0.59
C SER A 292 24.32 18.29 0.30
N LEU A 293 23.62 18.76 1.34
CA LEU A 293 22.33 19.42 1.19
C LEU A 293 22.50 20.91 0.86
N SER A 294 21.43 21.53 0.34
CA SER A 294 21.38 22.96 0.00
C SER A 294 21.70 23.95 1.13
N ASP A 295 21.74 23.52 2.39
CA ASP A 295 22.14 24.37 3.51
C ASP A 295 23.66 24.56 3.63
N ASN A 296 24.44 23.89 2.78
CA ASN A 296 25.92 23.91 2.74
C ASN A 296 26.59 23.56 4.07
N LYS A 297 25.87 22.92 4.99
CA LYS A 297 26.35 22.53 6.33
C LYS A 297 26.13 21.05 6.59
N THR A 298 25.06 20.50 6.05
CA THR A 298 24.67 19.11 6.28
C THR A 298 25.23 18.23 5.17
N VAL A 299 26.06 17.26 5.56
CA VAL A 299 26.59 16.23 4.68
C VAL A 299 26.11 14.86 5.16
N LEU A 300 25.38 14.16 4.31
CA LEU A 300 24.87 12.82 4.57
C LEU A 300 25.94 11.79 4.19
N PRO A 301 26.43 10.98 5.15
CA PRO A 301 27.45 9.99 4.86
C PRO A 301 26.86 8.74 4.16
N PRO A 302 27.63 8.05 3.31
CA PRO A 302 27.25 6.76 2.76
C PRO A 302 26.86 5.76 3.85
N GLY A 303 25.82 4.99 3.60
CA GLY A 303 25.28 3.99 4.51
C GLY A 303 24.29 4.51 5.54
N ALA A 304 24.17 5.83 5.73
CA ALA A 304 23.13 6.40 6.59
C ALA A 304 21.73 6.16 6.00
N THR A 305 20.76 5.89 6.88
CA THR A 305 19.35 5.92 6.51
C THR A 305 18.80 7.31 6.82
N ILE A 306 18.07 7.91 5.89
CA ILE A 306 17.36 9.16 6.11
C ILE A 306 15.85 8.95 6.05
N SER A 307 15.12 9.76 6.80
CA SER A 307 13.66 9.78 6.81
C SER A 307 13.14 11.20 6.98
N ILE A 308 11.86 11.42 6.66
CA ILE A 308 11.15 12.69 6.80
C ILE A 308 9.97 12.49 7.77
N PRO A 309 9.69 13.41 8.69
CA PRO A 309 8.65 13.23 9.71
C PRO A 309 7.24 13.44 9.14
N GLY A 310 6.74 12.48 8.36
CA GLY A 310 5.42 12.53 7.74
C GLY A 310 4.27 12.71 8.74
N GLY A 311 4.32 12.00 9.88
CA GLY A 311 3.30 12.06 10.93
C GLY A 311 3.17 13.45 11.55
N PRO A 312 4.29 14.07 11.94
CA PRO A 312 4.32 15.47 12.36
C PRO A 312 3.89 16.44 11.26
N MET A 313 4.33 16.26 10.00
CA MET A 313 3.91 17.13 8.88
C MET A 313 2.40 17.13 8.67
N ALA A 314 1.76 15.96 8.79
CA ALA A 314 0.32 15.84 8.71
C ALA A 314 -0.42 16.62 9.82
N ARG A 315 0.26 16.92 10.92
CA ARG A 315 -0.27 17.63 12.10
C ARG A 315 0.27 19.05 12.25
N ASP A 316 1.00 19.55 11.27
CA ASP A 316 1.70 20.82 11.36
C ASP A 316 0.86 21.95 10.72
N PRO A 317 0.62 23.06 11.44
CA PRO A 317 -0.19 24.17 10.96
C PRO A 317 0.39 24.89 9.73
N THR A 318 1.67 24.68 9.42
CA THR A 318 2.29 25.18 8.18
C THR A 318 1.79 24.45 6.94
N PHE A 319 1.25 23.24 7.07
CA PHE A 319 0.68 22.46 5.95
C PHE A 319 -0.85 22.41 5.98
N TYR A 320 -1.47 22.40 7.17
CA TYR A 320 -2.92 22.28 7.32
C TYR A 320 -3.49 23.22 8.38
N ASN A 321 -4.50 24.01 8.03
CA ASN A 321 -5.25 24.81 9.00
C ASN A 321 -5.99 23.90 9.99
N ASP A 322 -5.89 24.18 11.29
CA ASP A 322 -6.47 23.35 12.36
C ASP A 322 -6.15 21.84 12.16
N PRO A 323 -4.85 21.47 12.22
CA PRO A 323 -4.38 20.18 11.73
C PRO A 323 -4.79 19.01 12.62
N TYR A 324 -5.15 19.26 13.88
CA TYR A 324 -5.61 18.25 14.83
C TYR A 324 -7.11 17.94 14.69
N ARG A 325 -7.87 18.86 14.08
CA ARG A 325 -9.28 18.61 13.78
C ARG A 325 -9.40 17.72 12.56
N PHE A 326 -10.25 16.70 12.69
CA PHE A 326 -10.69 15.91 11.54
C PHE A 326 -11.72 16.71 10.75
N ASP A 327 -11.38 17.03 9.51
CA ASP A 327 -12.27 17.69 8.56
C ASP A 327 -12.50 16.79 7.34
N PRO A 328 -13.64 16.08 7.27
CA PRO A 328 -13.90 15.04 6.26
C PRO A 328 -13.91 15.59 4.83
N LEU A 329 -14.10 16.90 4.66
CA LEU A 329 -14.20 17.56 3.35
C LEU A 329 -13.10 18.60 3.15
N ARG A 330 -12.03 18.55 3.96
CA ARG A 330 -10.86 19.45 3.90
C ARG A 330 -10.33 19.62 2.47
N PHE A 331 -10.20 18.49 1.79
CA PHE A 331 -9.65 18.42 0.45
C PHE A 331 -10.69 18.73 -0.64
N TYR A 332 -11.98 18.52 -0.34
CA TYR A 332 -13.08 18.75 -1.27
C TYR A 332 -13.35 20.25 -1.47
N ARG A 333 -13.31 21.03 -0.38
CA ARG A 333 -13.52 22.49 -0.44
C ARG A 333 -12.38 23.20 -1.18
N ARG A 334 -11.15 22.70 -1.01
CA ARG A 334 -9.97 23.12 -1.80
C ARG A 334 -10.12 22.86 -3.30
N SER A 335 -11.07 22.02 -3.73
CA SER A 335 -11.33 21.75 -5.15
C SER A 335 -12.13 22.83 -5.88
N GLY A 336 -12.73 23.81 -5.17
CA GLY A 336 -13.61 24.80 -5.77
C GLY A 336 -14.90 24.20 -6.36
N LYS A 337 -15.27 22.99 -5.95
CA LYS A 337 -16.50 22.29 -6.40
C LYS A 337 -17.76 22.72 -5.63
N GLU A 338 -17.67 23.77 -4.82
CA GLU A 338 -18.82 24.40 -4.17
C GLU A 338 -19.63 25.20 -5.19
N GLY A 339 -20.55 24.52 -5.86
CA GLY A 339 -21.87 25.10 -6.11
C GLY A 339 -22.83 24.39 -5.18
N ASP A 340 -23.40 25.12 -4.22
CA ASP A 340 -24.66 24.80 -3.54
C ASP A 340 -24.64 24.04 -2.18
N ASP A 341 -23.81 24.44 -1.21
CA ASP A 341 -24.15 24.19 0.21
C ASP A 341 -23.55 25.26 1.14
N THR A 342 -24.36 26.26 1.48
CA THR A 342 -24.06 27.29 2.48
C THR A 342 -24.04 26.66 3.88
N THR A 343 -22.85 26.40 4.45
CA THR A 343 -22.49 26.63 5.87
C THR A 343 -21.14 26.00 6.22
N THR A 344 -20.02 26.66 5.89
CA THR A 344 -18.82 26.72 6.76
C THR A 344 -17.77 27.62 6.13
N THR A 345 -17.73 28.87 6.58
CA THR A 345 -16.69 29.86 6.26
C THR A 345 -15.38 29.45 6.93
N THR A 346 -14.56 28.66 6.25
CA THR A 346 -13.11 28.66 6.49
C THR A 346 -12.44 28.90 5.16
N THR A 347 -12.16 30.17 4.88
CA THR A 347 -11.37 30.62 3.74
C THR A 347 -9.95 30.12 3.90
N ASP A 348 -9.62 29.00 3.27
CA ASP A 348 -8.23 28.61 3.06
C ASP A 348 -7.67 29.55 1.97
N SER A 349 -6.83 30.51 2.37
CA SER A 349 -6.23 31.52 1.49
C SER A 349 -5.11 30.95 0.59
N SER A 350 -4.92 29.64 0.61
CA SER A 350 -3.99 28.93 -0.28
C SER A 350 -4.65 28.71 -1.65
N PRO A 351 -3.95 28.91 -2.78
CA PRO A 351 -4.51 28.60 -4.09
C PRO A 351 -4.93 27.12 -4.15
N PRO A 352 -6.05 26.81 -4.82
CA PRO A 352 -6.54 25.44 -4.91
C PRO A 352 -5.45 24.55 -5.54
N PRO A 353 -5.06 23.43 -4.91
CA PRO A 353 -4.08 22.53 -5.49
C PRO A 353 -4.62 21.95 -6.80
N PRO A 354 -3.77 21.52 -7.76
CA PRO A 354 -4.23 20.95 -9.01
C PRO A 354 -5.15 19.73 -8.77
N PRO A 355 -6.13 19.44 -9.65
CA PRO A 355 -7.13 18.39 -9.46
C PRO A 355 -6.54 17.02 -9.08
N SER A 356 -5.38 16.67 -9.65
CA SER A 356 -4.67 15.41 -9.37
C SER A 356 -4.12 15.28 -7.94
N GLN A 357 -4.03 16.39 -7.19
CA GLN A 357 -3.62 16.40 -5.79
C GLN A 357 -4.82 16.36 -4.83
N GLN A 358 -6.05 16.38 -5.35
CA GLN A 358 -7.27 16.40 -4.55
C GLN A 358 -7.84 14.99 -4.35
N ASP A 359 -7.57 14.09 -5.29
CA ASP A 359 -7.95 12.67 -5.19
C ASP A 359 -7.24 12.00 -3.99
N TYR A 360 -7.82 10.91 -3.48
CA TYR A 360 -7.26 10.10 -2.38
C TYR A 360 -5.82 9.67 -2.64
N THR A 361 -5.51 9.37 -3.89
CA THR A 361 -4.19 8.91 -4.37
C THR A 361 -3.25 10.08 -4.71
N GLY A 362 -3.75 11.31 -4.63
CA GLY A 362 -3.02 12.54 -4.93
C GLY A 362 -1.97 12.86 -3.87
N ILE A 363 -0.78 13.22 -4.33
CA ILE A 363 0.37 13.56 -3.48
C ILE A 363 0.29 15.03 -3.08
N GLU A 364 0.51 15.32 -1.81
CA GLU A 364 0.60 16.68 -1.30
C GLU A 364 1.80 16.84 -0.37
N ARG A 365 2.28 18.08 -0.20
CA ARG A 365 3.50 18.34 0.56
C ARG A 365 3.39 17.91 2.03
N GLY A 366 2.23 18.08 2.66
CA GLY A 366 2.03 17.79 4.07
C GLY A 366 1.74 16.32 4.41
N ASN A 367 1.48 15.47 3.41
CA ASN A 367 1.08 14.08 3.61
C ASN A 367 1.93 13.13 2.78
N LEU A 368 2.71 12.31 3.47
CA LEU A 368 3.66 11.37 2.87
C LEU A 368 3.13 9.93 2.82
N SER A 369 1.83 9.71 3.05
CA SER A 369 1.24 8.36 3.03
C SER A 369 1.47 7.61 1.72
N TRP A 370 1.48 8.32 0.59
CA TRP A 370 1.83 7.76 -0.72
C TRP A 370 3.29 7.98 -1.12
N GLY A 371 4.13 8.48 -0.23
CA GLY A 371 5.49 8.93 -0.54
C GLY A 371 5.53 10.29 -1.24
N SER A 372 6.66 10.60 -1.90
CA SER A 372 6.90 11.89 -2.55
C SER A 372 7.70 11.76 -3.84
N GLY A 373 7.48 12.70 -4.77
CA GLY A 373 8.20 12.81 -6.04
C GLY A 373 8.15 11.54 -6.89
N ARG A 374 9.28 11.20 -7.52
CA ARG A 374 9.43 9.99 -8.35
C ARG A 374 9.37 8.67 -7.57
N PHE A 375 9.30 8.74 -6.26
CA PHE A 375 9.35 7.60 -5.36
C PHE A 375 8.04 7.37 -4.61
N THR A 376 6.94 7.80 -5.20
CA THR A 376 5.62 7.54 -4.65
C THR A 376 5.27 6.07 -4.77
N CYS A 377 4.46 5.60 -3.82
CA CYS A 377 3.90 4.27 -3.81
C CYS A 377 3.33 3.93 -5.19
N PRO A 378 3.81 2.86 -5.83
CA PRO A 378 3.34 2.49 -7.16
C PRO A 378 1.98 1.78 -7.12
N GLY A 379 1.49 1.38 -5.94
CA GLY A 379 0.18 0.78 -5.73
C GLY A 379 -0.91 1.77 -5.29
N ARG A 380 -0.68 3.08 -5.47
CA ARG A 380 -1.67 4.12 -5.17
C ARG A 380 -2.84 4.07 -6.14
#